data_AF-A0AAU9XVN7-F1
#
_entry.id   AF-A0AAU9XVN7-F1
#
_cell.length_a   1.000
_cell.length_b   1.000
_cell.length_c   1.000
_cell.angle_alpha   90.00
_cell.angle_beta   90.00
_cell.angle_gamma   90.00
#
_symmetry.space_group_name_H-M   'P 1'
#
loop_
_entity.id
_entity.type
_entity.pdbx_description
1 polymer ?
#
loop_
_entity_poly.entity_id
_entity_poly.type
_entity_poly.pdbx_seq_one_letter_code
_entity_poly.pdbx_strand_id
1 'polypeptide(L)'
;MNEDESEPTIEEQAEVAMAVLPYLLLPKSGLISTDDFVHFRIYEDIDEIVKISNKPFPRIVFKGQLSSPDAIYIIADQQVLCSSTNTTLLEATVCLMACYYVFLYDYPSGLNNFYLYLQKCILQLQDGKKLPSTVINFVNDIDAMSKI
;
A
#
# COMPACT_ATOMS: atom_id res chain seq x y z
N MET A 1 -21.98 -9.36 -39.02
CA MET A 1 -22.12 -8.36 -37.95
C MET A 1 -20.73 -8.21 -37.38
N ASN A 2 -20.06 -7.12 -37.70
CA ASN A 2 -18.79 -6.80 -37.06
C ASN A 2 -19.19 -6.18 -35.73
N GLU A 3 -18.93 -6.89 -34.64
CA GLU A 3 -18.91 -6.28 -33.32
C GLU A 3 -17.77 -5.26 -33.36
N ASP A 4 -18.10 -3.97 -33.31
CA ASP A 4 -17.12 -2.93 -33.01
C ASP A 4 -16.57 -3.26 -31.62
N GLU A 5 -15.41 -3.93 -31.56
CA GLU A 5 -14.56 -3.92 -30.39
C GLU A 5 -14.01 -2.49 -30.25
N SER A 6 -14.86 -1.58 -29.74
CA SER A 6 -14.42 -0.25 -29.35
C SER A 6 -13.33 -0.41 -28.29
N GLU A 7 -12.22 0.33 -28.44
CA GLU A 7 -11.19 0.35 -27.41
C GLU A 7 -11.81 0.68 -26.04
N PRO A 8 -11.42 -0.05 -24.97
CA PRO A 8 -11.98 0.18 -23.65
C PRO A 8 -11.68 1.59 -23.19
N THR A 9 -12.67 2.26 -22.62
CA THR A 9 -12.56 3.59 -22.06
C THR A 9 -11.57 3.63 -20.89
N ILE A 10 -11.07 4.82 -20.55
CA ILE A 10 -10.15 5.00 -19.40
C ILE A 10 -10.80 4.51 -18.10
N GLU A 11 -12.11 4.69 -17.96
CA GLU A 11 -12.87 4.26 -16.79
C GLU A 11 -12.97 2.73 -16.71
N GLU A 12 -13.28 2.04 -17.82
CA GLU A 12 -13.27 0.57 -17.88
C GLU A 12 -11.87 -0.01 -17.62
N GLN A 13 -10.82 0.61 -18.17
CA GLN A 13 -9.44 0.21 -17.89
C GLN A 13 -9.08 0.38 -16.40
N ALA A 14 -9.54 1.47 -15.77
CA ALA A 14 -9.33 1.72 -14.35
C ALA A 14 -10.08 0.71 -13.48
N GLU A 15 -11.34 0.40 -13.79
CA GLU A 15 -12.12 -0.62 -13.08
C GLU A 15 -11.43 -1.99 -13.12
N VAL A 16 -10.98 -2.40 -14.31
CA VAL A 16 -10.26 -3.67 -14.48
C VAL A 16 -8.94 -3.64 -13.69
N ALA A 17 -8.16 -2.56 -13.76
CA ALA A 17 -6.92 -2.43 -12.99
C ALA A 17 -7.16 -2.56 -11.48
N MET A 18 -8.21 -1.92 -10.96
CA MET A 18 -8.57 -2.01 -9.54
C MET A 18 -9.05 -3.41 -9.14
N ALA A 19 -9.77 -4.11 -10.02
CA ALA A 19 -10.21 -5.49 -9.79
C ALA A 19 -9.05 -6.49 -9.79
N VAL A 20 -7.96 -6.21 -10.53
CA VAL A 20 -6.78 -7.07 -10.62
C VAL A 20 -5.78 -6.80 -9.47
N LEU A 21 -5.82 -5.63 -8.86
CA LEU A 21 -4.92 -5.21 -7.78
C LEU A 21 -4.78 -6.22 -6.62
N PRO A 22 -5.84 -6.87 -6.11
CA PRO A 22 -5.73 -7.90 -5.06
C PRO A 22 -4.86 -9.09 -5.46
N TYR A 23 -4.81 -9.44 -6.75
CA TYR A 23 -4.03 -10.57 -7.26
C TYR A 23 -2.55 -10.23 -7.40
N LEU A 24 -2.21 -8.94 -7.54
CA LEU A 24 -0.83 -8.44 -7.51
C LEU A 24 -0.28 -8.34 -6.08
N LEU A 25 -1.18 -8.14 -5.11
CA LEU A 25 -0.86 -8.02 -3.69
C LEU A 25 -1.11 -9.36 -2.99
N LEU A 26 -0.17 -10.31 -3.15
CA LEU A 26 -0.25 -11.67 -2.60
C LEU A 26 -0.63 -11.67 -1.10
N PRO A 27 -1.90 -12.00 -0.73
CA PRO A 27 -2.35 -11.98 0.64
C PRO A 27 -1.54 -12.94 1.51
N LYS A 28 -1.23 -12.51 2.74
CA LYS A 28 -0.92 -13.46 3.82
C LYS A 28 -2.01 -14.51 3.85
N SER A 29 -1.62 -15.77 3.72
CA SER A 29 -2.55 -16.88 3.53
C SER A 29 -3.65 -16.87 4.60
N GLY A 30 -4.91 -16.85 4.15
CA GLY A 30 -6.09 -17.03 5.01
C GLY A 30 -6.67 -15.78 5.68
N LEU A 31 -6.16 -14.57 5.44
CA LEU A 31 -6.65 -13.35 6.13
C LEU A 31 -7.42 -12.35 5.24
N ILE A 32 -7.30 -12.41 3.91
CA ILE A 32 -7.77 -11.34 3.02
C ILE A 32 -8.49 -11.95 1.80
N SER A 33 -9.72 -11.51 1.54
CA SER A 33 -10.49 -11.79 0.32
C SER A 33 -10.11 -10.82 -0.79
N THR A 34 -10.34 -11.16 -2.06
CA THR A 34 -10.11 -10.25 -3.19
C THR A 34 -10.93 -8.96 -3.08
N ASP A 35 -12.11 -9.03 -2.46
CA ASP A 35 -13.04 -7.90 -2.31
C ASP A 35 -12.62 -6.91 -1.20
N ASP A 36 -11.52 -7.19 -0.52
CA ASP A 36 -11.12 -6.49 0.70
C ASP A 36 -10.19 -5.30 0.46
N PHE A 37 -9.61 -5.19 -0.74
CA PHE A 37 -8.58 -4.19 -1.06
C PHE A 37 -9.16 -2.86 -1.57
N VAL A 38 -10.36 -2.89 -2.16
CA VAL A 38 -10.95 -1.75 -2.85
C VAL A 38 -12.42 -1.66 -2.48
N HIS A 39 -12.81 -0.55 -1.85
CA HIS A 39 -14.22 -0.29 -1.54
C HIS A 39 -14.68 1.00 -2.21
N PHE A 40 -15.60 0.85 -3.16
CA PHE A 40 -16.29 1.95 -3.81
C PHE A 40 -17.46 2.40 -2.93
N ARG A 41 -17.45 3.65 -2.45
CA ARG A 41 -18.53 4.21 -1.63
C ARG A 41 -18.80 5.65 -2.05
N ILE A 42 -19.94 5.85 -2.73
CA ILE A 42 -20.24 7.10 -3.42
C ILE A 42 -20.71 8.20 -2.43
N TYR A 43 -21.25 7.84 -1.26
CA TYR A 43 -21.97 8.79 -0.38
C TYR A 43 -21.75 8.64 1.13
N GLU A 44 -20.83 7.80 1.60
CA GLU A 44 -20.67 7.54 3.04
C GLU A 44 -19.64 8.47 3.71
N ASP A 45 -19.88 8.82 4.97
CA ASP A 45 -18.93 9.54 5.82
C ASP A 45 -17.74 8.60 6.16
N ILE A 46 -16.52 9.07 5.90
CA ILE A 46 -15.31 8.28 6.14
C ILE A 46 -15.19 7.85 7.61
N ASP A 47 -15.65 8.67 8.55
CA ASP A 47 -15.59 8.33 9.98
C ASP A 47 -16.52 7.16 10.33
N GLU A 48 -17.65 7.03 9.63
CA GLU A 48 -18.54 5.87 9.77
C GLU A 48 -17.90 4.64 9.13
N ILE A 49 -17.37 4.75 7.90
CA ILE A 49 -16.68 3.65 7.20
C ILE A 49 -15.55 3.07 8.05
N VAL A 50 -14.77 3.95 8.68
CA VAL A 50 -13.64 3.57 9.52
C VAL A 50 -14.12 2.86 10.79
N LYS A 51 -15.15 3.39 11.48
CA LYS A 51 -15.72 2.79 12.70
C LYS A 51 -16.33 1.41 12.47
N ILE A 52 -16.99 1.22 11.33
CA ILE A 52 -17.67 -0.06 11.03
C ILE A 52 -16.66 -1.11 10.55
N SER A 53 -15.44 -0.69 10.21
CA SER A 53 -14.43 -1.60 9.70
C SER A 53 -13.58 -2.26 10.78
N ASN A 54 -13.77 -3.56 10.97
CA ASN A 54 -12.89 -4.41 11.79
C ASN A 54 -11.72 -5.03 11.01
N LYS A 55 -11.35 -4.47 9.86
CA LYS A 55 -10.33 -5.06 8.98
C LYS A 55 -8.95 -4.43 9.26
N PRO A 56 -7.94 -5.22 9.70
CA PRO A 56 -6.63 -4.70 10.09
C PRO A 56 -5.74 -4.34 8.90
N PHE A 57 -6.17 -4.63 7.67
CA PHE A 57 -5.38 -4.44 6.45
C PHE A 57 -5.67 -3.10 5.74
N PRO A 58 -4.65 -2.48 5.11
CA PRO A 58 -4.82 -1.31 4.26
C PRO A 58 -5.69 -1.61 3.06
N ARG A 59 -6.57 -0.67 2.74
CA ARG A 59 -7.45 -0.70 1.56
C ARG A 59 -7.82 0.71 1.15
N ILE A 60 -8.18 0.87 -0.12
CA ILE A 60 -8.56 2.18 -0.65
C ILE A 60 -10.07 2.38 -0.51
N VAL A 61 -10.43 3.57 -0.04
CA VAL A 61 -11.80 4.10 -0.06
C VAL A 61 -11.78 5.38 -0.87
N PHE A 62 -12.64 5.46 -1.88
CA PHE A 62 -12.79 6.64 -2.73
C PHE A 62 -14.15 7.25 -2.51
N LYS A 63 -14.20 8.58 -2.54
CA LYS A 63 -15.42 9.38 -2.62
C LYS A 63 -15.48 10.03 -4.01
N GLY A 64 -16.65 10.06 -4.63
CA GLY A 64 -16.84 10.59 -5.98
C GLY A 64 -16.80 9.50 -7.05
N GLN A 65 -16.32 9.83 -8.25
CA GLN A 65 -16.24 8.91 -9.41
C GLN A 65 -14.83 8.33 -9.55
N LEU A 66 -14.69 7.15 -10.15
CA LEU A 66 -13.38 6.51 -10.33
C LEU A 66 -12.46 7.33 -11.25
N SER A 67 -13.04 7.88 -12.31
CA SER A 67 -12.38 8.75 -13.28
C SER A 67 -12.07 10.15 -12.72
N SER A 68 -12.77 10.58 -11.66
CA SER A 68 -12.61 11.88 -11.02
C SER A 68 -12.94 11.82 -9.51
N PRO A 69 -12.03 11.28 -8.69
CA PRO A 69 -12.27 11.12 -7.27
C PRO A 69 -12.20 12.48 -6.54
N ASP A 70 -13.21 12.77 -5.73
CA ASP A 70 -13.25 13.97 -4.87
C ASP A 70 -12.27 13.84 -3.70
N ALA A 71 -12.15 12.62 -3.18
CA ALA A 71 -11.23 12.28 -2.11
C ALA A 71 -10.87 10.80 -2.14
N ILE A 72 -9.64 10.49 -1.73
CA ILE A 72 -9.13 9.15 -1.59
C ILE A 72 -8.56 8.97 -0.20
N TYR A 73 -8.90 7.85 0.42
CA TYR A 73 -8.47 7.47 1.75
C TYR A 73 -7.82 6.09 1.69
N ILE A 74 -6.68 5.95 2.36
CA ILE A 74 -6.12 4.65 2.72
C ILE A 74 -6.49 4.41 4.17
N ILE A 75 -7.22 3.33 4.44
CA ILE A 75 -7.69 2.99 5.78
C ILE A 75 -7.25 1.59 6.19
N ALA A 76 -6.95 1.41 7.48
CA ALA A 76 -6.64 0.12 8.09
C ALA A 76 -6.93 0.21 9.60
N ASP A 77 -7.32 -0.89 10.22
CA ASP A 77 -7.42 -1.01 11.69
C ASP A 77 -8.18 0.16 12.36
N GLN A 78 -9.38 0.47 11.83
CA GLN A 78 -10.23 1.57 12.30
C GLN A 78 -9.52 2.94 12.32
N GLN A 79 -8.56 3.15 11.41
CA GLN A 79 -7.86 4.42 11.25
C GLN A 79 -7.76 4.82 9.78
N VAL A 80 -7.74 6.14 9.57
CA VAL A 80 -7.31 6.74 8.29
C VAL A 80 -5.80 6.86 8.32
N LEU A 81 -5.11 6.08 7.48
CA LEU A 81 -3.66 6.11 7.35
C LEU A 81 -3.20 7.27 6.45
N CYS A 82 -3.94 7.51 5.36
CA CYS A 82 -3.68 8.60 4.42
C CYS A 82 -5.00 9.16 3.89
N SER A 83 -5.04 10.46 3.63
CA SER A 83 -6.18 11.14 3.00
C SER A 83 -5.69 12.17 1.99
N SER A 84 -6.29 12.22 0.81
CA SER A 84 -5.99 13.26 -0.17
C SER A 84 -7.22 13.62 -1.01
N THR A 85 -7.35 14.91 -1.35
CA THR A 85 -8.47 15.46 -2.14
C THR A 85 -8.08 15.80 -3.58
N ASN A 86 -6.79 15.69 -3.94
CA ASN A 86 -6.27 15.97 -5.28
C ASN A 86 -5.28 14.88 -5.70
N THR A 87 -5.73 13.62 -5.68
CA THR A 87 -4.88 12.47 -5.94
C THR A 87 -5.49 11.58 -7.00
N THR A 88 -4.63 11.05 -7.85
CA THR A 88 -5.03 10.12 -8.91
C THR A 88 -5.21 8.71 -8.35
N LEU A 89 -5.98 7.89 -9.07
CA LEU A 89 -6.11 6.47 -8.75
C LEU A 89 -4.75 5.74 -8.73
N LEU A 90 -3.84 6.15 -9.62
CA LEU A 90 -2.48 5.62 -9.69
C LEU A 90 -1.71 5.90 -8.39
N GLU A 91 -1.69 7.15 -7.95
CA GLU A 91 -1.02 7.54 -6.70
C GLU A 91 -1.63 6.83 -5.49
N ALA A 92 -2.96 6.71 -5.44
CA ALA A 92 -3.64 5.95 -4.39
C ALA A 92 -3.25 4.48 -4.40
N THR A 93 -3.13 3.88 -5.59
CA THR A 93 -2.66 2.50 -5.76
C THR A 93 -1.24 2.33 -5.27
N VAL A 94 -0.34 3.26 -5.62
CA VAL A 94 1.05 3.26 -5.12
C VAL A 94 1.10 3.39 -3.60
N CYS A 95 0.28 4.28 -3.01
CA CYS A 95 0.14 4.39 -1.56
C CYS A 95 -0.37 3.10 -0.93
N LEU A 96 -1.37 2.44 -1.52
CA LEU A 96 -1.85 1.15 -1.05
C LEU A 96 -0.75 0.11 -1.09
N MET A 97 -0.02 0.00 -2.21
CA MET A 97 1.11 -0.93 -2.33
C MET A 97 2.16 -0.66 -1.26
N ALA A 98 2.51 0.61 -1.02
CA ALA A 98 3.47 0.98 0.02
C ALA A 98 2.98 0.57 1.42
N CYS A 99 1.72 0.85 1.75
CA CYS A 99 1.12 0.40 3.01
C CYS A 99 1.09 -1.12 3.10
N TYR A 100 0.76 -1.81 2.01
CA TYR A 100 0.75 -3.26 1.96
C TYR A 100 2.13 -3.86 2.25
N TYR A 101 3.18 -3.30 1.64
CA TYR A 101 4.55 -3.70 1.94
C TYR A 101 4.90 -3.55 3.41
N VAL A 102 4.50 -2.44 4.04
CA VAL A 102 4.79 -2.17 5.45
C VAL A 102 3.99 -3.04 6.41
N PHE A 103 2.69 -3.23 6.16
CA PHE A 103 1.76 -3.81 7.14
C PHE A 103 1.46 -5.29 6.92
N LEU A 104 1.55 -5.79 5.68
CA LEU A 104 1.02 -7.11 5.32
C LEU A 104 2.00 -8.03 4.62
N TYR A 105 3.11 -7.50 4.12
CA TYR A 105 4.11 -8.32 3.46
C TYR A 105 4.73 -9.29 4.45
N ASP A 106 4.70 -10.57 4.12
CA ASP A 106 5.42 -11.59 4.87
C ASP A 106 6.89 -11.54 4.47
N TYR A 107 7.57 -10.55 5.05
CA TYR A 107 9.00 -10.36 4.89
C TYR A 107 9.75 -11.68 5.09
N PRO A 108 10.56 -12.14 4.12
CA PRO A 108 11.29 -13.40 4.23
C PRO A 108 12.01 -13.51 5.57
N SER A 109 11.78 -14.65 6.24
CA SER A 109 12.47 -14.96 7.49
C SER A 109 13.98 -15.08 7.25
N GLY A 110 14.77 -14.62 8.23
CA GLY A 110 16.24 -14.62 8.14
C GLY A 110 16.86 -13.34 7.58
N LEU A 111 16.07 -12.39 7.06
CA LEU A 111 16.57 -11.09 6.57
C LEU A 111 16.53 -9.96 7.62
N ASN A 112 16.43 -10.28 8.91
CA ASN A 112 16.33 -9.29 9.99
C ASN A 112 17.45 -8.22 9.96
N ASN A 113 18.68 -8.62 9.64
CA ASN A 113 19.80 -7.67 9.54
C ASN A 113 19.59 -6.66 8.41
N PHE A 114 19.03 -7.09 7.27
CA PHE A 114 18.70 -6.22 6.15
C PHE A 114 17.56 -5.25 6.51
N TYR A 115 16.51 -5.74 7.18
CA TYR A 115 15.42 -4.86 7.63
C TYR A 115 15.89 -3.84 8.67
N LEU A 116 16.76 -4.24 9.60
CA LEU A 116 17.37 -3.32 10.58
C LEU A 116 18.27 -2.28 9.90
N TYR A 117 19.00 -2.65 8.86
CA TYR A 117 19.75 -1.71 8.02
C TYR A 117 18.83 -0.68 7.37
N LEU A 118 17.78 -1.13 6.67
CA LEU A 118 16.81 -0.25 6.04
C LEU A 118 16.16 0.70 7.05
N GLN A 119 15.67 0.17 8.17
CA GLN A 119 15.00 0.94 9.21
C GLN A 119 15.91 2.03 9.79
N LYS A 120 17.14 1.69 10.17
CA LYS A 120 17.98 2.57 11.01
C LYS A 120 19.01 3.37 10.24
N CYS A 121 19.52 2.84 9.13
CA CYS A 121 20.56 3.48 8.33
C CYS A 121 19.97 4.25 7.15
N ILE A 122 18.94 3.71 6.49
CA ILE A 122 18.29 4.39 5.36
C ILE A 122 17.15 5.31 5.84
N LEU A 123 16.20 4.77 6.60
CA LEU A 123 15.01 5.50 7.05
C LEU A 123 15.22 6.30 8.36
N GLN A 124 16.35 6.09 9.05
CA GLN A 124 16.71 6.75 10.31
C GLN A 124 15.69 6.60 11.44
N LEU A 125 14.91 5.50 11.43
CA LEU A 125 13.90 5.20 12.44
C LEU A 125 14.52 4.48 13.66
N GLN A 126 14.47 5.11 14.82
CA GLN A 126 15.00 4.56 16.08
C GLN A 126 13.92 3.74 16.81
N ASP A 127 14.28 2.56 17.33
CA ASP A 127 13.39 1.66 18.10
C ASP A 127 13.96 1.30 19.49
N GLY A 128 15.02 1.99 19.92
CA GLY A 128 15.72 1.73 21.19
C GLY A 128 16.61 0.48 21.19
N LYS A 129 16.60 -0.35 20.13
CA LYS A 129 17.48 -1.52 20.01
C LYS A 129 18.84 -1.13 19.43
N LYS A 130 19.91 -1.79 19.86
CA LYS A 130 21.23 -1.63 19.23
C LYS A 130 21.26 -2.29 17.85
N LEU A 131 22.06 -1.74 16.92
CA LEU A 131 22.35 -2.41 15.65
C LEU A 131 23.20 -3.68 15.92
N PRO A 132 22.92 -4.80 15.26
CA PRO A 132 23.82 -5.95 15.25
C PRO A 132 25.17 -5.59 14.61
N SER A 133 26.25 -6.18 15.12
CA SER A 133 27.63 -5.92 14.65
C SER A 133 27.79 -6.17 13.14
N THR A 134 27.12 -7.18 12.61
CA THR A 134 27.13 -7.50 11.17
C THR A 134 26.59 -6.35 10.33
N VAL A 135 25.56 -5.66 10.80
CA VAL A 135 24.98 -4.50 10.09
C VAL A 135 25.91 -3.31 10.19
N ILE A 136 26.52 -3.07 11.36
CA ILE A 136 27.50 -1.99 11.56
C ILE A 136 28.68 -2.15 10.60
N ASN A 137 29.24 -3.36 10.52
CA ASN A 137 30.38 -3.64 9.64
C ASN A 137 30.00 -3.41 8.17
N PHE A 138 28.83 -3.89 7.74
CA PHE A 138 28.33 -3.66 6.39
C PHE A 138 28.17 -2.18 6.04
N VAL A 139 27.60 -1.37 6.94
CA VAL A 139 27.46 0.09 6.76
C VAL A 139 28.83 0.75 6.61
N ASN A 140 29.77 0.39 7.48
CA ASN A 140 31.12 0.92 7.43
C ASN A 140 31.84 0.56 6.11
N ASP A 141 31.63 -0.65 5.60
CA ASP A 141 32.18 -1.09 4.32
C ASP A 141 31.60 -0.30 3.14
N ILE A 142 30.28 -0.04 3.13
CA ILE A 142 29.63 0.83 2.14
C ILE A 142 30.19 2.26 2.20
N ASP A 143 30.27 2.83 3.40
CA ASP A 143 30.78 4.20 3.60
C ASP A 143 32.24 4.32 3.16
N ALA A 144 33.05 3.29 3.41
CA ALA A 144 34.43 3.23 2.94
C ALA A 144 34.51 3.18 1.41
N MET A 145 33.63 2.41 0.74
CA MET A 145 33.56 2.35 -0.72
C MET A 145 33.07 3.67 -1.35
N SER A 146 32.19 4.42 -0.70
CA SER A 146 31.70 5.72 -1.20
C SER A 146 32.74 6.85 -1.18
N LYS A 147 33.87 6.64 -0.47
CA LYS A 147 34.96 7.61 -0.29
C LYS A 147 36.14 7.38 -1.23
N ILE A 148 36.07 6.37 -2.10
CA ILE A 148 37.04 6.05 -3.16
C ILE A 148 36.51 6.62 -4.47
#